data_AF-A0A951BCJ0-F1
#
_entry.id   AF-A0A951BCJ0-F1
#
_cell.length_a   1.000
_cell.length_b   1.000
_cell.length_c   1.000
_cell.angle_alpha   90.00
_cell.angle_beta   90.00
_cell.angle_gamma   90.00
#
_symmetry.space_group_name_H-M   'P 1'
#
loop_
_entity.id
_entity.type
_entity.pdbx_description
1 polymer ?
#
loop_
_entity_poly.entity_id
_entity_poly.type
_entity_poly.pdbx_seq_one_letter_code
_entity_poly.pdbx_strand_id
1 'polypeptide(L)' 'YKDDAGQIFHTYSCYARGLDLLNSAYNHLDLVPKGRDEADLPFSMSWVRLHDIYDR' A
#
# COMPACT_ATOMS: atom_id res chain seq x y z
N TYR A 1 11.76 8.08 12.26
CA TYR A 1 12.46 8.85 13.31
C TYR A 1 13.40 9.84 12.61
N LYS A 2 13.55 11.07 13.10
CA LYS A 2 14.41 12.10 12.47
C LYS A 2 15.34 12.68 13.54
N ASP A 3 16.64 12.80 13.23
CA ASP A 3 17.60 13.41 14.15
C ASP A 3 17.67 14.95 13.98
N ASP A 4 18.43 15.61 14.86
CA ASP A 4 18.63 17.07 14.86
C ASP A 4 19.38 17.56 13.61
N ALA A 5 20.14 16.68 12.94
CA ALA A 5 20.82 16.95 11.68
C ALA A 5 19.90 16.75 10.45
N GLY A 6 18.67 16.28 10.67
CA GLY A 6 17.64 16.16 9.66
C GLY A 6 17.59 14.82 8.92
N GLN A 7 18.39 13.83 9.31
CA GLN A 7 18.38 12.50 8.70
C GLN A 7 17.11 11.74 9.07
N ILE A 8 16.43 11.21 8.06
CA ILE A 8 15.21 10.41 8.22
C ILE A 8 15.60 8.94 8.25
N PHE A 9 15.31 8.28 9.37
CA PHE A 9 15.57 6.87 9.57
C PHE A 9 14.30 6.06 9.33
N HIS A 10 14.44 5.02 8.49
CA HIS A 10 13.41 4.02 8.25
C HIS A 10 13.28 3.12 9.49
N THR A 11 12.36 3.47 10.38
CA THR A 11 12.30 2.89 11.74
C THR A 11 11.42 1.64 11.82
N TYR A 12 10.62 1.38 10.78
CA TYR A 12 9.70 0.26 10.71
C TYR A 12 9.33 -0.04 9.24
N SER A 13 9.50 -1.28 8.80
CA SER A 13 8.87 -1.80 7.58
C SER A 13 8.17 -3.12 7.89
N CYS A 14 6.97 -3.28 7.33
CA CYS A 14 6.35 -4.57 7.13
C CYS A 14 5.83 -4.61 5.69
N TYR A 15 5.99 -5.76 5.02
CA TYR A 15 5.63 -5.92 3.61
C TYR A 15 4.47 -6.90 3.39
N ALA A 16 3.90 -7.46 4.46
CA ALA A 16 2.80 -8.42 4.38
C ALA A 16 1.97 -8.44 5.69
N ARG A 17 2.27 -9.39 6.58
CA ARG A 17 1.54 -9.62 7.84
C ARG A 17 1.85 -8.52 8.85
N GLY A 18 0.95 -7.54 8.95
CA GLY A 18 1.13 -6.34 9.76
C GLY A 18 0.65 -5.07 9.06
N LEU A 19 0.45 -5.13 7.74
CA LEU A 19 -0.20 -4.06 6.99
C LEU A 19 -1.71 -4.21 6.92
N ASP A 20 -2.29 -5.37 7.24
CA ASP A 20 -3.73 -5.64 7.05
C ASP A 20 -4.62 -4.59 7.74
N LEU A 21 -4.28 -4.17 8.97
CA LEU A 21 -5.04 -3.13 9.68
C LEU A 21 -4.92 -1.75 9.02
N LEU A 22 -3.78 -1.46 8.40
CA LEU A 22 -3.48 -0.19 7.75
C LEU A 22 -3.93 -0.18 6.29
N ASN A 23 -4.07 -1.35 5.67
CA ASN A 23 -4.48 -1.53 4.29
C ASN A 23 -6.00 -1.71 4.20
N SER A 24 -6.72 -0.69 4.69
CA SER A 24 -8.19 -0.71 4.76
C SER A 24 -8.84 -0.92 3.39
N ALA A 25 -8.23 -0.47 2.30
CA ALA A 25 -8.74 -0.69 0.94
C ALA A 25 -8.84 -2.19 0.60
N TYR A 26 -7.79 -2.95 0.85
CA TYR A 26 -7.77 -4.40 0.58
C TYR A 26 -8.76 -5.17 1.46
N ASN A 27 -8.95 -4.74 2.72
CA ASN A 27 -9.96 -5.35 3.59
C ASN A 27 -11.37 -5.23 3.01
N HIS A 28 -11.69 -4.10 2.37
CA HIS A 28 -13.01 -3.92 1.73
C HIS A 28 -13.12 -4.74 0.44
N LEU A 29 -12.04 -4.84 -0.34
CA LEU A 29 -12.03 -5.64 -1.57
C LEU A 29 -12.17 -7.14 -1.30
N ASP A 30 -11.74 -7.63 -0.14
CA ASP A 30 -11.93 -9.03 0.24
C ASP A 30 -13.40 -9.38 0.57
N LEU A 31 -14.23 -8.37 0.84
CA LEU A 31 -15.65 -8.56 1.17
C LEU A 31 -16.56 -8.52 -0.05
N VAL A 32 -16.09 -8.00 -1.20
CA VAL A 32 -16.91 -7.94 -2.40
C VAL A 32 -16.87 -9.27 -3.16
N PRO A 33 -17.95 -9.67 -3.87
CA PRO A 33 -17.99 -10.95 -4.60
C PRO A 33 -16.88 -11.12 -5.64
N LYS A 34 -16.37 -10.00 -6.19
CA LYS A 34 -15.27 -10.00 -7.16
C LYS A 34 -13.89 -10.18 -6.50
N GLY A 35 -13.82 -10.07 -5.17
CA GLY A 35 -12.56 -10.02 -4.43
C GLY A 35 -11.68 -8.86 -4.88
N ARG A 36 -10.37 -9.11 -4.86
CA ARG A 36 -9.34 -8.12 -5.23
C ARG A 36 -9.21 -7.90 -6.75
N ASP A 37 -9.76 -8.80 -7.57
CA ASP A 37 -9.73 -8.69 -9.05
C ASP A 37 -8.31 -8.52 -9.65
N GLU A 38 -7.29 -9.13 -9.04
CA GLU A 38 -5.87 -8.93 -9.42
C GLU A 38 -5.26 -10.10 -10.21
N ALA A 39 -6.02 -11.12 -10.56
CA ALA A 39 -5.49 -12.34 -11.16
C ALA A 39 -4.78 -12.11 -12.52
N ASP A 40 -5.24 -11.12 -13.28
CA ASP A 40 -4.72 -10.77 -14.61
C ASP A 40 -3.70 -9.62 -14.57
N LEU A 41 -3.30 -9.17 -13.38
CA LEU A 41 -2.33 -8.10 -13.23
C LEU A 41 -0.89 -8.62 -13.28
N PRO A 42 0.08 -7.83 -13.78
CA PRO A 42 1.49 -8.22 -13.79
C PRO A 42 2.05 -8.49 -12.38
N PHE A 43 1.49 -7.83 -11.37
CA PHE A 43 1.70 -8.10 -9.94
C PHE A 43 0.55 -7.47 -9.13
N SER A 44 0.32 -7.97 -7.91
CA SER A 44 -0.63 -7.38 -6.95
C SER A 44 -0.33 -5.90 -6.72
N MET A 45 -1.35 -5.06 -6.58
CA MET A 45 -1.21 -3.59 -6.43
C MET A 45 -0.63 -2.84 -7.64
N SER A 46 -0.48 -3.45 -8.83
CA SER A 46 0.07 -2.73 -10.01
C SER A 46 -0.76 -1.54 -10.50
N TRP A 47 -2.00 -1.41 -10.03
CA TRP A 47 -2.88 -0.26 -10.27
C TRP A 47 -2.65 0.91 -9.31
N VAL A 48 -1.92 0.71 -8.20
CA VAL A 48 -1.63 1.75 -7.22
C VAL A 48 -0.65 2.76 -7.83
N ARG A 49 -1.03 4.03 -7.78
CA ARG A 49 -0.20 5.15 -8.25
C ARG A 49 0.03 6.13 -7.11
N LEU A 50 1.22 6.72 -7.09
CA LEU A 50 1.50 7.81 -6.16
C LEU A 50 0.54 8.97 -6.43
N HIS A 51 0.08 9.63 -5.38
CA HIS A 51 -0.84 10.76 -5.53
C HIS A 51 -0.26 11.85 -6.45
N ASP A 52 1.05 12.06 -6.39
CA ASP A 52 1.75 13.11 -7.12
C ASP A 52 1.92 12.82 -8.63
N ILE A 53 1.58 11.61 -9.10
CA ILE A 53 1.71 11.25 -10.52
C ILE A 53 0.39 11.30 -11.28
N TYR A 54 -0.70 11.74 -10.64
CA TYR A 54 -1.94 12.02 -11.33
C TYR A 54 -1.89 13.43 -11.92
N ASP A 55 -2.11 13.56 -13.24
CA ASP A 55 -2.36 14.85 -13.86
C ASP A 55 -3.62 15.48 -13.23
N ARG A 56 -3.51 16.75 -12.84
CA ARG A 56 -4.56 17.49 -12.13
C ARG A 56 -5.70 17.91 -13.05
#